data_AF-A0A370K7L6-F1
#
_entry.id   AF-A0A370K7L6-F1
#
_cell.length_a   1.000
_cell.length_b   1.000
_cell.length_c   1.000
_cell.angle_alpha   90.00
_cell.angle_beta   90.00
_cell.angle_gamma   90.00
#
_symmetry.space_group_name_H-M   'P 1'
#
loop_
_entity.id
_entity.type
_entity.pdbx_description
1 polymer ?
#
loop_
_entity_poly.entity_id
_entity_poly.type
_entity_poly.pdbx_seq_one_letter_code
_entity_poly.pdbx_strand_id
1 'polypeptide(L)'
;MQTERTHPVTNALAVARACAELALEAETEGSFPRPLATSVLAAANDAAARLKVFLTTYADTLSPDLAHRSFQAHSDLAAIAQFSGLVLTYTSTPRDGAYLAKIVRHTANHAVDCLSHVEEVIYL
;
A
#
# COMPACT_ATOMS: atom_id res chain seq x y z
N MET A 1 -16.29 4.17 23.09
CA MET A 1 -16.47 3.29 21.90
C MET A 1 -15.11 2.70 21.58
N GLN A 2 -14.88 1.42 21.90
CA GLN A 2 -13.78 0.67 21.29
C GLN A 2 -14.18 0.45 19.84
N THR A 3 -13.57 1.19 18.91
CA THR A 3 -13.60 0.82 17.49
C THR A 3 -13.02 -0.59 17.40
N GLU A 4 -13.81 -1.53 16.88
CA GLU A 4 -13.28 -2.81 16.40
C GLU A 4 -12.12 -2.47 15.47
N ARG A 5 -10.90 -2.71 15.93
CA ARG A 5 -9.71 -2.48 15.13
C ARG A 5 -9.74 -3.53 14.03
N THR A 6 -10.11 -3.12 12.82
CA THR A 6 -9.98 -3.95 11.63
C THR A 6 -8.59 -4.59 11.61
N HIS A 7 -8.53 -5.89 11.34
CA HIS A 7 -7.28 -6.64 11.36
C HIS A 7 -6.23 -5.95 10.46
N PRO A 8 -4.95 -5.81 10.89
CA PRO A 8 -3.95 -5.07 10.12
C PRO A 8 -3.78 -5.54 8.67
N VAL A 9 -3.90 -6.84 8.41
CA VAL A 9 -3.84 -7.41 7.05
C VAL A 9 -5.04 -6.94 6.20
N THR A 10 -6.27 -7.06 6.73
CA THR A 10 -7.49 -6.60 6.03
C THR A 10 -7.47 -5.11 5.77
N ASN A 11 -7.01 -4.31 6.74
CA ASN A 11 -6.85 -2.88 6.56
C ASN A 11 -5.81 -2.56 5.48
N ALA A 12 -4.64 -3.21 5.52
CA ALA A 12 -3.61 -3.04 4.50
C ALA A 12 -4.10 -3.44 3.10
N LEU A 13 -4.89 -4.51 3.00
CA LEU A 13 -5.46 -4.97 1.73
C LEU A 13 -6.44 -3.94 1.16
N ALA A 14 -7.33 -3.40 1.99
CA ALA A 14 -8.25 -2.35 1.57
C ALA A 14 -7.50 -1.09 1.09
N VAL A 15 -6.43 -0.70 1.79
CA VAL A 15 -5.58 0.42 1.38
C VAL A 15 -4.85 0.13 0.07
N ALA A 16 -4.29 -1.06 -0.11
CA ALA A 16 -3.61 -1.43 -1.35
C ALA A 16 -4.56 -1.40 -2.55
N ARG A 17 -5.79 -1.91 -2.40
CA ARG A 17 -6.84 -1.84 -3.44
C ARG A 17 -7.17 -0.39 -3.80
N ALA A 18 -7.43 0.45 -2.79
CA ALA A 18 -7.71 1.87 -3.01
C ALA A 18 -6.54 2.60 -3.68
N CYS A 19 -5.29 2.30 -3.31
CA CYS A 19 -4.12 2.88 -3.97
C CYS A 19 -4.04 2.47 -5.44
N ALA A 20 -4.35 1.21 -5.78
CA ALA A 20 -4.35 0.73 -7.15
C ALA A 20 -5.43 1.43 -8.00
N GLU A 21 -6.63 1.60 -7.47
CA GLU A 21 -7.74 2.30 -8.14
C GLU A 21 -7.40 3.77 -8.39
N LEU A 22 -6.98 4.50 -7.35
CA LEU A 22 -6.58 5.90 -7.47
C LEU A 22 -5.40 6.10 -8.43
N ALA A 23 -4.44 5.17 -8.43
CA ALA A 23 -3.31 5.21 -9.35
C ALA A 23 -3.72 4.90 -10.81
N LEU A 24 -4.72 4.05 -11.02
CA LEU A 24 -5.28 3.80 -12.35
C LEU A 24 -5.99 5.04 -12.90
N GLU A 25 -6.76 5.75 -12.06
CA GLU A 25 -7.38 7.02 -12.43
C GLU A 25 -6.32 8.06 -12.83
N ALA A 26 -5.29 8.24 -11.99
CA ALA A 26 -4.16 9.13 -12.27
C ALA A 26 -3.41 8.79 -13.57
N GLU A 27 -3.17 7.50 -13.83
CA GLU A 27 -2.53 7.05 -15.07
C GLU A 27 -3.41 7.37 -16.29
N THR A 28 -4.73 7.15 -16.18
CA THR A 28 -5.70 7.41 -17.25
C THR A 28 -5.79 8.91 -17.57
N GLU A 29 -5.76 9.76 -16.54
CA GLU A 29 -5.73 11.22 -16.67
C GLU A 29 -4.35 11.76 -17.10
N GLY A 30 -3.33 10.90 -17.14
CA GLY A 30 -1.96 11.26 -17.46
C GLY A 30 -1.30 12.15 -16.40
N SER A 31 -1.85 12.20 -15.19
CA SER A 31 -1.39 13.12 -14.14
C SER A 31 -1.49 12.47 -12.75
N PHE A 32 -0.54 12.76 -11.87
CA PHE A 32 -0.61 12.34 -10.47
C PHE A 32 -0.66 13.59 -9.60
N PRO A 33 -1.86 14.15 -9.34
CA PRO A 33 -1.98 15.45 -8.69
C PRO A 33 -1.60 15.38 -7.20
N ARG A 34 -1.04 16.47 -6.68
CA ARG A 34 -0.55 16.55 -5.28
C ARG A 34 -1.58 16.13 -4.22
N PRO A 35 -2.88 16.51 -4.31
CA PRO A 35 -3.87 16.06 -3.33
C PRO A 35 -4.01 14.53 -3.32
N LEU A 36 -4.05 13.91 -4.49
CA LEU A 36 -4.14 12.46 -4.63
C LEU A 36 -2.87 11.78 -4.06
N ALA A 37 -1.69 12.27 -4.44
CA ALA A 37 -0.43 11.77 -3.92
C ALA A 37 -0.32 11.92 -2.40
N THR A 38 -0.85 13.01 -1.82
CA THR A 38 -0.89 13.21 -0.36
C THR A 38 -1.75 12.16 0.33
N SER A 39 -2.94 11.89 -0.22
CA SER A 39 -3.85 10.86 0.31
C SER A 39 -3.24 9.46 0.23
N VAL A 40 -2.66 9.11 -0.92
CA VAL A 40 -1.98 7.81 -1.12
C VAL A 40 -0.80 7.66 -0.17
N LEU A 41 0.05 8.70 -0.04
CA LEU A 41 1.17 8.74 0.90
C LEU A 41 0.73 8.47 2.34
N ALA A 42 -0.30 9.17 2.81
CA ALA A 42 -0.77 9.05 4.18
C ALA A 42 -1.35 7.66 4.46
N ALA A 43 -2.21 7.15 3.56
CA ALA A 43 -2.83 5.84 3.69
C ALA A 43 -1.80 4.70 3.65
N ALA A 44 -0.87 4.74 2.69
CA ALA A 44 0.16 3.72 2.54
C ALA A 44 1.13 3.69 3.75
N ASN A 45 1.49 4.85 4.30
CA ASN A 45 2.31 4.92 5.51
C ASN A 45 1.60 4.33 6.74
N ASP A 46 0.34 4.67 6.98
CA ASP A 46 -0.44 4.13 8.10
C ASP A 46 -0.59 2.61 7.97
N ALA A 47 -0.93 2.12 6.77
CA ALA A 47 -1.05 0.69 6.49
C ALA A 47 0.28 -0.05 6.69
N ALA A 48 1.39 0.49 6.14
CA ALA A 48 2.71 -0.08 6.33
C ALA A 48 3.10 -0.12 7.82
N ALA A 49 2.86 0.95 8.58
CA ALA A 49 3.17 0.99 10.01
C ALA A 49 2.39 -0.09 10.79
N ARG A 50 1.09 -0.23 10.53
CA ARG A 50 0.26 -1.26 11.17
C ARG A 50 0.68 -2.68 10.79
N LEU A 51 1.00 -2.91 9.52
CA LEU A 51 1.45 -4.21 9.04
C LEU A 51 2.84 -4.56 9.60
N LYS A 52 3.73 -3.57 9.77
CA LYS A 52 5.01 -3.75 10.46
C LYS A 52 4.81 -4.19 11.90
N VAL A 53 3.91 -3.53 12.64
CA VAL A 53 3.60 -3.92 14.02
C VAL A 53 3.06 -5.35 14.08
N PHE A 54 2.14 -5.70 13.18
CA PHE A 54 1.64 -7.07 13.05
C PHE A 54 2.78 -8.08 12.81
N LEU A 55 3.62 -7.84 11.81
CA LEU A 55 4.79 -8.68 11.51
C LEU A 55 5.70 -8.86 12.72
N THR A 56 6.04 -7.78 13.43
CA THR A 56 6.91 -7.85 14.60
C THR A 56 6.26 -8.55 15.80
N THR A 57 4.93 -8.48 15.92
CA THR A 57 4.19 -9.08 17.04
C THR A 57 4.03 -10.59 16.84
N TYR A 58 3.82 -11.02 15.60
CA TYR A 58 3.50 -12.41 15.25
C TYR A 58 4.63 -13.14 14.51
N ALA A 59 5.84 -12.57 14.47
CA ALA A 59 6.98 -13.09 13.71
C ALA A 59 7.26 -14.58 13.97
N ASP A 60 7.18 -15.00 15.24
CA ASP A 60 7.49 -16.38 15.65
C ASP A 60 6.31 -17.34 15.48
N THR A 61 5.11 -16.81 15.24
CA THR A 61 3.86 -17.59 15.14
C THR A 61 3.34 -17.73 13.71
N LEU A 62 3.75 -16.83 12.81
CA LEU A 62 3.41 -16.90 11.40
C LEU A 62 4.20 -18.01 10.73
N SER A 63 3.56 -18.72 9.80
CA SER A 63 4.30 -19.62 8.91
C SER A 63 5.28 -18.80 8.05
N PRO A 64 6.41 -19.40 7.63
CA PRO A 64 7.42 -18.68 6.84
C PRO A 64 6.86 -18.03 5.56
N ASP A 65 5.89 -18.68 4.90
CA ASP A 65 5.22 -18.13 3.69
C ASP A 65 4.39 -16.89 4.02
N LEU A 66 3.57 -16.93 5.09
CA LEU A 66 2.77 -15.77 5.50
C LEU A 66 3.64 -14.60 5.96
N ALA A 67 4.71 -14.88 6.70
CA ALA A 67 5.67 -13.86 7.12
C ALA A 67 6.35 -13.21 5.90
N HIS A 68 6.76 -14.02 4.92
CA HIS A 68 7.39 -13.52 3.70
C HIS A 68 6.45 -12.63 2.88
N ARG A 69 5.23 -13.09 2.60
CA ARG A 69 4.24 -12.32 1.83
C ARG A 69 3.79 -11.05 2.53
N SER A 70 3.60 -11.11 3.85
CA SER A 70 3.30 -9.94 4.67
C SER A 70 4.44 -8.92 4.63
N PHE A 71 5.70 -9.38 4.62
CA PHE A 71 6.87 -8.51 4.51
C PHE A 71 7.01 -7.88 3.12
N GLN A 72 6.72 -8.62 2.06
CA GLN A 72 6.66 -8.08 0.69
C GLN A 72 5.60 -6.98 0.59
N ALA A 73 4.36 -7.25 1.04
CA ALA A 73 3.30 -6.26 1.05
C ALA A 73 3.64 -5.01 1.89
N HIS A 74 4.31 -5.19 3.04
CA HIS A 74 4.82 -4.07 3.84
C HIS A 74 5.82 -3.22 3.04
N SER A 75 6.75 -3.87 2.35
CA SER A 75 7.76 -3.19 1.52
C SER A 75 7.11 -2.44 0.35
N ASP A 76 6.09 -3.02 -0.27
CA ASP A 76 5.33 -2.41 -1.34
C ASP A 76 4.56 -1.17 -0.87
N LEU A 77 3.87 -1.24 0.28
CA LEU A 77 3.18 -0.09 0.86
C LEU A 77 4.16 1.04 1.21
N ALA A 78 5.34 0.69 1.75
CA ALA A 78 6.40 1.68 2.01
C ALA A 78 6.93 2.31 0.70
N ALA A 79 7.07 1.53 -0.36
CA ALA A 79 7.50 2.02 -1.67
C ALA A 79 6.44 2.95 -2.30
N ILE A 80 5.15 2.59 -2.23
CA ILE A 80 4.03 3.44 -2.66
C ILE A 80 4.10 4.79 -1.96
N ALA A 81 4.27 4.79 -0.63
CA ALA A 81 4.42 6.01 0.14
C ALA A 81 5.60 6.86 -0.37
N GLN A 82 6.76 6.24 -0.61
CA GLN A 82 7.92 6.97 -1.15
C GLN A 82 7.65 7.58 -2.53
N PHE A 83 7.07 6.83 -3.47
CA PHE A 83 6.75 7.33 -4.81
C PHE A 83 5.75 8.48 -4.77
N SER A 84 4.70 8.37 -3.94
CA SER A 84 3.77 9.47 -3.73
C SER A 84 4.43 10.67 -3.06
N GLY A 85 5.39 10.45 -2.15
CA GLY A 85 6.21 11.51 -1.55
C GLY A 85 7.02 12.30 -2.59
N LEU A 86 7.57 11.64 -3.61
CA LEU A 86 8.32 12.31 -4.69
C LEU A 86 7.46 13.37 -5.42
N VAL A 87 6.17 13.07 -5.66
CA VAL A 87 5.23 14.02 -6.27
C VAL A 87 5.06 15.29 -5.43
N LEU A 88 5.18 15.18 -4.10
CA LEU A 88 5.05 16.32 -3.20
C LEU A 88 6.34 17.14 -3.13
N THR A 89 7.50 16.48 -3.20
CA THR A 89 8.82 17.11 -3.12
C THR A 89 9.17 17.86 -4.40
N TYR A 90 8.87 17.32 -5.58
CA TYR A 90 9.19 17.97 -6.85
C TYR A 90 8.04 18.90 -7.29
N THR A 91 8.28 20.22 -7.25
CA THR A 91 7.30 21.27 -7.57
C THR A 91 6.99 21.38 -9.06
N SER A 92 7.95 21.04 -9.92
CA SER A 92 7.67 20.67 -11.30
C SER A 92 7.07 19.28 -11.28
N THR A 93 5.76 19.16 -11.49
CA THR A 93 5.13 17.87 -11.81
C THR A 93 6.03 17.19 -12.82
N PRO A 94 6.59 16.00 -12.52
CA PRO A 94 7.43 15.37 -13.52
C PRO A 94 6.55 15.21 -14.76
N ARG A 95 7.12 15.46 -15.95
CA ARG A 95 6.49 15.06 -17.23
C ARG A 95 6.01 13.59 -17.19
N ASP A 96 6.49 12.84 -16.20
CA ASP A 96 6.26 11.44 -15.90
C ASP A 96 5.23 11.19 -14.77
N GLY A 97 4.29 12.12 -14.50
CA GLY A 97 3.22 11.89 -13.51
C GLY A 97 2.43 10.60 -13.77
N ALA A 98 2.11 10.33 -15.03
CA ALA A 98 1.51 9.07 -15.47
C ALA A 98 2.41 7.84 -15.21
N TYR A 99 3.73 8.00 -15.33
CA TYR A 99 4.69 6.93 -15.05
C TYR A 99 4.78 6.63 -13.55
N LEU A 100 4.77 7.65 -12.69
CA LEU A 100 4.70 7.45 -11.24
C LEU A 100 3.39 6.79 -10.84
N ALA A 101 2.25 7.21 -11.41
CA ALA A 101 0.97 6.56 -11.20
C ALA A 101 1.01 5.08 -11.61
N LYS A 102 1.59 4.76 -12.77
CA LYS A 102 1.78 3.38 -13.24
C LYS A 102 2.65 2.55 -12.28
N ILE A 103 3.74 3.10 -11.75
CA ILE A 103 4.58 2.43 -10.75
C ILE A 103 3.76 2.14 -9.49
N VAL A 104 3.07 3.16 -8.95
CA VAL A 104 2.24 2.99 -7.75
C VAL A 104 1.16 1.94 -7.98
N ARG A 105 0.49 1.93 -9.13
CA ARG A 105 -0.53 0.93 -9.48
C ARG A 105 0.06 -0.48 -9.49
N HIS A 106 1.21 -0.67 -10.13
CA HIS A 106 1.84 -1.97 -10.22
C HIS A 106 2.27 -2.50 -8.86
N THR A 107 2.90 -1.65 -8.04
CA THR A 107 3.30 -1.99 -6.66
C THR A 107 2.09 -2.26 -5.77
N ALA A 108 1.00 -1.50 -5.92
CA ALA A 108 -0.23 -1.71 -5.19
C ALA A 108 -0.89 -3.05 -5.54
N ASN A 109 -0.94 -3.42 -6.82
CA ASN A 109 -1.47 -4.72 -7.24
C ASN A 109 -0.64 -5.88 -6.67
N HIS A 110 0.69 -5.77 -6.66
CA HIS A 110 1.53 -6.80 -6.04
C HIS A 110 1.26 -6.93 -4.53
N ALA A 111 1.06 -5.81 -3.82
CA ALA A 111 0.65 -5.82 -2.41
C ALA A 111 -0.73 -6.47 -2.22
N VAL A 112 -1.70 -6.22 -3.12
CA VAL A 112 -3.02 -6.85 -3.11
C VAL A 112 -2.90 -8.37 -3.25
N ASP A 113 -2.09 -8.86 -4.17
CA ASP A 113 -1.89 -10.30 -4.39
C ASP A 113 -1.29 -10.96 -3.14
N CYS A 114 -0.28 -10.33 -2.54
CA CYS A 114 0.35 -10.80 -1.31
C CYS A 114 -0.64 -10.84 -0.14
N LEU A 115 -1.38 -9.74 0.08
CA LEU A 115 -2.29 -9.59 1.22
C LEU A 115 -3.57 -10.41 1.08
N SER A 116 -4.07 -10.63 -0.13
CA SER A 116 -5.24 -11.49 -0.37
C SER A 116 -4.94 -12.93 0.04
N HIS A 117 -3.75 -13.44 -0.33
CA HIS A 117 -3.29 -14.76 0.12
C HIS A 117 -3.17 -14.85 1.64
N VAL A 118 -2.60 -13.82 2.29
CA VAL A 118 -2.47 -13.81 3.76
C VAL A 118 -3.84 -13.73 4.44
N GLU A 119 -4.75 -12.90 3.93
CA GLU A 119 -6.10 -12.76 4.48
C GLU A 119 -6.90 -14.06 4.38
N GLU A 120 -6.86 -14.74 3.22
CA GLU A 120 -7.52 -16.03 3.03
C GLU A 120 -7.06 -17.04 4.08
N VAL A 121 -5.75 -17.15 4.35
CA VAL A 121 -5.22 -18.10 5.33
C VAL A 121 -5.55 -17.71 6.78
N ILE A 122 -5.73 -16.42 7.09
CA ILE A 122 -6.09 -15.97 8.45
C ILE A 122 -7.57 -16.26 8.76
N TYR A 123 -8.45 -16.24 7.76
CA TYR A 123 -9.90 -16.39 7.94
C TYR A 123 -10.46 -17.75 7.47
N LEU A 124 -9.59 -18.68 7.07
CA LEU A 124 -9.89 -20.11 6.84
C LEU A 124 -9.65 -20.93 8.11
#